data_AF-A0A7W8NM68-F1
#
_entry.id   AF-A0A7W8NM68-F1
#
_cell.length_a   1.000
_cell.length_b   1.000
_cell.length_c   1.000
_cell.angle_alpha   90.00
_cell.angle_beta   90.00
_cell.angle_gamma   90.00
#
_symmetry.space_group_name_H-M   'P 1'
#
loop_
_entity.id
_entity.type
_entity.pdbx_description
1 polymer ?
#
loop_
_entity_poly.entity_id
_entity_poly.type
_entity_poly.pdbx_seq_one_letter_code
_entity_poly.pdbx_strand_id
1 'polypeptide(L)'
;MHAFFEHYLPAEPEAAYLAPGISMLAEIWFDITQDVQSAVQRWEQTGFIRLDVASENQHERATFCRHAVSIAASLVIYRPPPSPPEPVYLAPQSMAARRQAELAPRYGAATIVIDSIPVAPSTHIGPKVCPVALVSLVRTAELPGMLATWQNKGFVVLGSSDLLIKNNEMGFSEGLRQAAVAAGASLAFFQITPAKVRAVQRKADGRIDMDAVRADPPVKMSPGGSSVVQLVLLAPVSLHARELAEAEFGSSHVPIGLEESSPVTVPPATLKTSS
;
A
#
# COMPACT_ATOMS: atom_id res chain seq x y z
N MET A 1 -10.99 -3.94 20.70
CA MET A 1 -9.56 -3.60 20.92
C MET A 1 -8.85 -4.93 21.17
N HIS A 2 -8.23 -5.53 20.16
CA HIS A 2 -7.49 -6.79 20.31
C HIS A 2 -6.02 -6.48 20.10
N ALA A 3 -5.24 -6.78 21.13
CA ALA A 3 -3.85 -6.39 21.25
C ALA A 3 -3.00 -7.14 20.22
N PHE A 4 -2.55 -6.39 19.21
CA PHE A 4 -1.28 -6.68 18.58
C PHE A 4 -0.23 -6.60 19.67
N PHE A 5 0.26 -7.76 20.12
CA PHE A 5 1.54 -7.78 20.84
C PHE A 5 2.62 -8.00 19.79
N GLU A 6 2.86 -6.95 19.02
CA GLU A 6 4.04 -6.89 18.18
C GLU A 6 5.27 -6.74 19.07
N HIS A 7 6.26 -7.60 18.86
CA HIS A 7 7.55 -7.43 19.49
C HIS A 7 8.62 -7.39 18.42
N TYR A 8 9.00 -6.18 18.04
CA TYR A 8 10.10 -5.96 17.13
C TYR A 8 11.42 -6.08 17.88
N LEU A 9 12.27 -6.98 17.38
CA LEU A 9 13.64 -7.18 17.83
C LEU A 9 14.57 -6.58 16.77
N PRO A 10 15.05 -5.33 16.97
CA PRO A 10 15.99 -4.73 16.05
C PRO A 10 17.31 -5.50 16.05
N ALA A 11 17.95 -5.58 14.89
CA ALA A 11 19.31 -6.05 14.75
C ALA A 11 20.18 -4.90 14.23
N GLU A 12 21.35 -4.68 14.82
CA GLU A 12 22.35 -3.82 14.18
C GLU A 12 22.91 -4.56 12.96
N PRO A 13 22.76 -4.01 11.75
CA PRO A 13 23.27 -4.67 10.57
C PRO A 13 24.79 -4.67 10.60
N GLU A 14 25.39 -5.85 10.43
CA GLU A 14 26.85 -6.02 10.43
C GLU A 14 27.54 -5.40 9.20
N ALA A 15 26.77 -5.02 8.16
CA ALA A 15 27.25 -4.41 6.94
C ALA A 15 26.38 -3.22 6.51
N ALA A 16 26.97 -2.30 5.75
CA ALA A 16 26.22 -1.23 5.10
C ALA A 16 25.19 -1.83 4.13
N TYR A 17 24.01 -1.21 4.08
CA TYR A 17 22.89 -1.70 3.30
C TYR A 17 22.24 -0.57 2.50
N LEU A 18 21.47 -0.97 1.49
CA LEU A 18 20.65 -0.05 0.70
C LEU A 18 19.24 -0.03 1.26
N ALA A 19 18.69 1.18 1.38
CA ALA A 19 17.28 1.37 1.65
C ALA A 19 16.41 0.79 0.51
N PRO A 20 15.10 0.61 0.76
CA PRO A 20 14.15 0.16 -0.26
C PRO A 20 14.15 1.10 -1.47
N GLY A 21 13.87 0.56 -2.65
CA GLY A 21 13.64 1.37 -3.84
C GLY A 21 12.46 2.32 -3.61
N ILE A 22 12.55 3.54 -4.13
CA ILE A 22 11.50 4.55 -4.03
C ILE A 22 10.93 4.81 -5.43
N SER A 23 9.62 4.67 -5.55
CA SER A 23 8.85 5.03 -6.75
C SER A 23 7.83 6.11 -6.41
N MET A 24 7.10 6.60 -7.41
CA MET A 24 5.99 7.52 -7.21
C MET A 24 4.70 6.93 -7.78
N LEU A 25 3.60 7.06 -7.05
CA LEU A 25 2.26 6.79 -7.55
C LEU A 25 1.56 8.11 -7.87
N ALA A 26 1.11 8.29 -9.11
CA ALA A 26 0.13 9.32 -9.45
C ALA A 26 -1.28 8.81 -9.17
N GLU A 27 -2.06 9.60 -8.43
CA GLU A 27 -3.50 9.40 -8.24
C GLU A 27 -4.27 10.20 -9.30
N ILE A 28 -5.10 9.47 -10.06
CA ILE A 28 -6.01 10.02 -11.06
C ILE A 28 -7.44 9.80 -10.58
N TRP A 29 -8.23 10.87 -10.52
CA TRP A 29 -9.64 10.81 -10.12
C TRP A 29 -10.55 10.48 -11.30
N PHE A 30 -11.70 9.88 -10.98
CA PHE A 30 -12.73 9.55 -11.95
C PHE A 30 -14.10 10.07 -11.54
N ASP A 31 -14.81 10.66 -12.51
CA ASP A 31 -16.23 11.01 -12.41
C ASP A 31 -17.00 10.28 -13.53
N ILE A 32 -17.86 9.34 -13.15
CA ILE A 32 -18.57 8.45 -14.09
C ILE A 32 -20.03 8.89 -14.12
N THR A 33 -20.46 9.51 -15.21
CA THR A 33 -21.77 10.18 -15.28
C THR A 33 -22.42 10.02 -16.66
N GLN A 34 -23.75 10.04 -16.71
CA GLN A 34 -24.49 10.13 -17.99
C GLN A 34 -24.42 11.54 -18.58
N ASP A 35 -24.35 12.56 -17.74
CA ASP A 35 -24.27 13.97 -18.13
C ASP A 35 -22.85 14.52 -17.92
N VAL A 36 -22.00 14.26 -18.91
CA VAL A 36 -20.60 14.69 -18.93
C VAL A 36 -20.50 16.22 -18.93
N GLN A 37 -21.35 16.93 -19.66
CA GLN A 37 -21.25 18.39 -19.77
C GLN A 37 -21.51 19.07 -18.43
N SER A 38 -22.58 18.68 -17.73
CA SER A 38 -22.86 19.21 -16.40
C SER A 38 -21.77 18.86 -15.39
N ALA A 39 -21.21 17.64 -15.45
CA ALA A 39 -20.08 17.28 -14.57
C ALA A 39 -18.84 18.13 -14.86
N VAL A 40 -18.48 18.33 -16.13
CA VAL A 40 -17.36 19.20 -16.50
C VAL A 40 -17.57 20.62 -15.97
N GLN A 41 -18.75 21.20 -16.15
CA GLN A 41 -19.05 22.55 -15.63
C GLN A 41 -18.92 22.64 -14.11
N ARG A 42 -19.37 21.61 -13.36
CA ARG A 42 -19.18 21.56 -11.89
C ARG A 42 -17.70 21.57 -11.54
N TRP A 43 -16.87 20.80 -12.24
CA TRP A 43 -15.43 20.76 -11.99
C TRP A 43 -14.75 22.07 -12.39
N GLU A 44 -15.16 22.70 -13.49
CA GLU A 44 -14.67 24.02 -13.89
C GLU A 44 -14.96 25.10 -12.82
N GLN A 45 -16.12 25.04 -12.16
CA GLN A 45 -16.45 25.92 -11.03
C GLN A 45 -15.55 25.71 -9.81
N THR A 46 -14.93 24.54 -9.66
CA THR A 46 -13.91 24.27 -8.62
C THR A 46 -12.49 24.69 -9.03
N GLY A 47 -12.32 25.31 -10.20
CA GLY A 47 -11.03 25.76 -10.71
C GLY A 47 -10.25 24.69 -11.48
N PHE A 48 -10.93 23.70 -12.05
CA PHE A 48 -10.33 22.78 -13.01
C PHE A 48 -10.46 23.32 -14.45
N ILE A 49 -9.52 22.98 -15.31
CA ILE A 49 -9.58 23.28 -16.74
C ILE A 49 -9.51 22.02 -17.57
N ARG A 50 -10.16 22.08 -18.73
CA ARG A 50 -9.99 21.10 -19.79
C ARG A 50 -8.56 21.16 -20.32
N LEU A 51 -7.96 20.00 -20.48
CA LEU A 51 -6.72 19.86 -21.23
C LEU A 51 -7.08 19.64 -22.69
N ASP A 52 -6.37 20.34 -23.58
CA ASP A 52 -6.52 20.15 -25.01
C ASP A 52 -5.80 18.85 -25.39
N VAL A 53 -6.58 17.85 -25.78
CA VAL A 53 -6.07 16.53 -26.15
C VAL A 53 -6.39 16.34 -27.62
N ALA A 54 -5.35 16.18 -28.44
CA ALA A 54 -5.53 15.81 -29.84
C ALA A 54 -6.43 14.56 -29.90
N SER A 55 -7.46 14.61 -30.73
CA SER A 55 -8.50 13.58 -30.86
C SER A 55 -7.99 12.31 -31.54
N GLU A 56 -6.81 11.84 -31.16
CA GLU A 56 -6.25 10.61 -31.67
C GLU A 56 -6.77 9.44 -30.84
N ASN A 57 -7.56 8.62 -31.53
CA ASN A 57 -8.03 7.29 -31.15
C ASN A 57 -9.10 7.24 -30.04
N GLN A 58 -10.12 6.41 -30.31
CA GLN A 58 -11.03 5.90 -29.30
C GLN A 58 -10.18 5.19 -28.23
N HIS A 59 -10.06 5.84 -27.07
CA HIS A 59 -9.36 5.25 -25.95
C HIS A 59 -10.26 4.20 -25.31
N GLU A 60 -9.78 2.97 -25.18
CA GLU A 60 -10.42 2.00 -24.30
C GLU A 60 -10.44 2.55 -22.87
N ARG A 61 -11.52 2.33 -22.12
CA ARG A 61 -11.63 2.83 -20.73
C ARG A 61 -10.45 2.37 -19.84
N ALA A 62 -9.85 1.23 -20.16
CA ALA A 62 -8.68 0.69 -19.46
C ALA A 62 -7.41 1.55 -19.60
N THR A 63 -7.31 2.40 -20.63
CA THR A 63 -6.12 3.22 -20.89
C THR A 63 -6.23 4.65 -20.35
N PHE A 64 -7.41 5.07 -19.88
CA PHE A 64 -7.67 6.43 -19.40
C PHE A 64 -6.68 6.90 -18.33
N CYS A 65 -6.34 6.06 -17.35
CA CYS A 65 -5.37 6.43 -16.31
C CYS A 65 -3.98 6.75 -16.89
N ARG A 66 -3.50 5.89 -17.81
CA ARG A 66 -2.18 6.05 -18.44
C ARG A 66 -2.13 7.31 -19.29
N HIS A 67 -3.19 7.53 -20.08
CA HIS A 67 -3.28 8.71 -20.91
C HIS A 67 -3.36 9.99 -20.06
N ALA A 68 -4.19 10.00 -19.01
CA ALA A 68 -4.30 11.09 -18.05
C ALA A 68 -2.93 11.49 -17.48
N VAL A 69 -2.11 10.52 -17.05
CA VAL A 69 -0.74 10.79 -16.60
C VAL A 69 0.11 11.41 -17.69
N SER A 70 0.08 10.89 -18.92
CA SER A 70 0.92 11.37 -20.02
C SER A 70 0.69 12.84 -20.37
N ILE A 71 -0.53 13.35 -20.16
CA ILE A 71 -0.91 14.75 -20.37
C ILE A 71 -1.03 15.54 -19.07
N ALA A 72 -0.62 14.96 -17.94
CA ALA A 72 -0.69 15.52 -16.59
C ALA A 72 -2.11 15.93 -16.11
N ALA A 73 -3.15 15.25 -16.59
CA ALA A 73 -4.50 15.35 -16.04
C ALA A 73 -4.55 14.82 -14.61
N SER A 74 -5.44 15.39 -13.79
CA SER A 74 -5.73 14.89 -12.44
C SER A 74 -7.08 14.20 -12.33
N LEU A 75 -7.97 14.41 -13.31
CA LEU A 75 -9.34 13.93 -13.31
C LEU A 75 -9.77 13.52 -14.72
N VAL A 76 -10.49 12.40 -14.81
CA VAL A 76 -11.12 11.91 -16.04
C VAL A 76 -12.62 11.81 -15.83
N ILE A 77 -13.40 12.44 -16.71
CA ILE A 77 -14.86 12.37 -16.71
C ILE A 77 -15.32 11.58 -17.93
N TYR A 78 -16.18 10.58 -17.76
CA TYR A 78 -16.65 9.79 -18.90
C TYR A 78 -18.01 9.11 -18.64
N ARG A 79 -18.68 8.69 -19.72
CA ARG A 79 -19.95 7.93 -19.63
C ARG A 79 -19.73 6.46 -19.31
N PRO A 80 -20.54 5.83 -18.45
CA PRO A 80 -20.46 4.40 -18.21
C PRO A 80 -20.90 3.59 -19.45
N PRO A 81 -20.57 2.29 -19.52
CA PRO A 81 -21.16 1.39 -20.52
C PRO A 81 -22.70 1.44 -20.48
N PRO A 82 -23.40 1.30 -21.61
CA PRO A 82 -22.89 0.90 -22.94
C PRO A 82 -22.45 2.05 -23.84
N SER A 83 -22.41 3.30 -23.37
CA SER A 83 -22.04 4.46 -24.20
C SER A 83 -20.61 4.33 -24.77
N PRO A 84 -20.29 5.00 -25.88
CA PRO A 84 -18.92 5.08 -26.36
C PRO A 84 -18.01 5.77 -25.32
N PRO A 85 -16.73 5.35 -25.22
CA PRO A 85 -15.77 5.95 -24.29
C PRO A 85 -15.31 7.32 -24.81
N GLU A 86 -15.97 8.38 -24.35
CA GLU A 86 -15.62 9.78 -24.62
C GLU A 86 -15.12 10.45 -23.32
N PRO A 87 -13.82 10.33 -23.00
CA PRO A 87 -13.27 10.93 -21.79
C PRO A 87 -13.03 12.44 -21.97
N VAL A 88 -13.26 13.19 -20.90
CA VAL A 88 -12.80 14.58 -20.75
C VAL A 88 -11.74 14.62 -19.65
N TYR A 89 -10.57 15.14 -19.98
CA TYR A 89 -9.43 15.21 -19.07
C TYR A 89 -9.30 16.62 -18.48
N LEU A 90 -9.24 16.69 -17.16
CA LEU A 90 -9.15 17.96 -16.44
C LEU A 90 -7.90 18.01 -15.55
N ALA A 91 -7.34 19.22 -15.40
CA ALA A 91 -6.29 19.53 -14.45
C ALA A 91 -6.69 20.74 -13.57
N PRO A 92 -6.26 20.80 -12.30
CA PRO A 92 -6.51 21.96 -11.46
C PRO A 92 -5.64 23.14 -11.91
N GLN A 93 -6.23 24.34 -11.94
CA GLN A 93 -5.51 25.58 -12.22
C GLN A 93 -4.61 26.03 -11.05
N SER A 94 -4.86 25.54 -9.84
CA SER A 94 -4.10 25.90 -8.63
C SER A 94 -4.11 24.77 -7.60
N MET A 95 -3.15 24.81 -6.66
CA MET A 95 -3.16 23.90 -5.51
C MET A 95 -4.39 24.11 -4.61
N ALA A 96 -4.95 25.32 -4.57
CA ALA A 96 -6.19 25.60 -3.85
C ALA A 96 -7.38 24.88 -4.49
N ALA A 97 -7.50 24.93 -5.82
CA ALA A 97 -8.51 24.19 -6.59
C ALA A 97 -8.40 22.68 -6.33
N ARG A 98 -7.17 22.12 -6.31
CA ARG A 98 -6.93 20.73 -5.92
C ARG A 98 -7.45 20.40 -4.51
N ARG A 99 -7.09 21.21 -3.50
CA ARG A 99 -7.52 20.97 -2.11
C ARG A 99 -9.03 21.06 -1.95
N GLN A 100 -9.67 22.01 -2.63
CA GLN A 100 -11.12 22.13 -2.64
C GLN A 100 -11.78 20.90 -3.28
N ALA A 101 -11.20 20.40 -4.36
CA ALA A 101 -11.66 19.20 -5.06
C ALA A 101 -11.53 17.91 -4.25
N GLU A 102 -10.58 17.81 -3.31
CA GLU A 102 -10.49 16.66 -2.40
C GLU A 102 -11.72 16.52 -1.49
N LEU A 103 -12.46 17.61 -1.27
CA LEU A 103 -13.72 17.64 -0.52
C LEU A 103 -14.95 17.36 -1.40
N ALA A 104 -14.79 17.37 -2.72
CA ALA A 104 -15.89 17.13 -3.65
C ALA A 104 -16.19 15.63 -3.78
N PRO A 105 -17.48 15.23 -3.93
CA PRO A 105 -17.82 13.84 -4.17
C PRO A 105 -17.20 13.36 -5.48
N ARG A 106 -16.47 12.25 -5.40
CA ARG A 106 -15.82 11.57 -6.53
C ARG A 106 -16.26 10.11 -6.58
N TYR A 107 -16.37 9.55 -7.80
CA TYR A 107 -16.76 8.14 -7.97
C TYR A 107 -15.63 7.18 -7.60
N GLY A 108 -14.38 7.58 -7.84
CA GLY A 108 -13.22 6.78 -7.47
C GLY A 108 -11.90 7.44 -7.85
N ALA A 109 -10.82 6.72 -7.56
CA ALA A 109 -9.47 7.08 -7.96
C ALA A 109 -8.70 5.82 -8.38
N ALA A 110 -7.74 5.98 -9.28
CA ALA A 110 -6.77 4.95 -9.61
C ALA A 110 -5.37 5.50 -9.39
N THR A 111 -4.48 4.65 -8.87
CA THR A 111 -3.06 4.97 -8.71
C THR A 111 -2.22 4.24 -9.75
N ILE A 112 -1.26 4.94 -10.34
CA ILE A 112 -0.34 4.37 -11.33
C ILE A 112 1.09 4.79 -11.02
N VAL A 113 2.03 3.87 -11.21
CA VAL A 113 3.46 4.12 -11.05
C VAL A 113 3.95 5.05 -12.15
N ILE A 114 4.72 6.06 -11.77
CA ILE A 114 5.33 7.02 -12.67
C ILE A 114 6.82 7.15 -12.39
N ASP A 115 7.60 7.35 -13.44
CA ASP A 115 9.05 7.56 -13.33
C ASP A 115 9.40 9.03 -13.04
N SER A 116 8.50 9.94 -13.40
CA SER A 116 8.65 11.39 -13.19
C SER A 116 7.29 12.05 -13.02
N ILE A 117 7.21 13.11 -12.21
CA ILE A 117 5.97 13.89 -12.01
C ILE A 117 5.60 14.58 -13.33
N PRO A 118 4.50 14.18 -14.01
CA PRO A 118 4.09 14.86 -15.22
C PRO A 118 3.53 16.23 -14.84
N VAL A 119 3.74 17.24 -15.68
CA VAL A 119 3.30 18.61 -15.41
C VAL A 119 2.51 19.12 -16.61
N ALA A 120 1.29 19.62 -16.39
CA ALA A 120 0.46 20.15 -17.45
C ALA A 120 1.06 21.48 -17.93
N PRO A 121 1.32 21.68 -19.24
CA PRO A 121 1.93 22.92 -19.74
C PRO A 121 1.10 24.17 -19.42
N SER A 122 -0.22 24.04 -19.31
CA SER A 122 -1.16 25.14 -19.10
C SER A 122 -1.31 25.56 -17.64
N THR A 123 -1.08 24.67 -16.66
CA THR A 123 -1.27 24.97 -15.23
C THR A 123 -0.01 24.84 -14.41
N HIS A 124 1.03 24.21 -14.96
CA HIS A 124 2.20 23.75 -14.22
C HIS A 124 1.87 22.85 -13.01
N ILE A 125 0.68 22.25 -13.00
CA ILE A 125 0.21 21.37 -11.94
C ILE A 125 -0.22 20.05 -12.56
N GLY A 126 0.49 18.97 -12.22
CA GLY A 126 0.12 17.60 -12.57
C GLY A 126 -0.54 16.86 -11.42
N PRO A 127 -0.97 15.59 -11.60
CA PRO A 127 -1.74 14.79 -10.64
C PRO A 127 -1.14 14.75 -9.24
N LYS A 128 -1.95 14.36 -8.26
CA LYS A 128 -1.44 14.12 -6.90
C LYS A 128 -0.47 12.94 -6.95
N VAL A 129 0.73 13.11 -6.42
CA VAL A 129 1.74 12.07 -6.38
C VAL A 129 2.04 11.68 -4.93
N CYS A 130 2.31 10.39 -4.71
CA CYS A 130 2.68 9.83 -3.41
C CYS A 130 3.97 9.02 -3.58
N PRO A 131 5.03 9.31 -2.81
CA PRO A 131 6.20 8.46 -2.78
C PRO A 131 5.87 7.11 -2.13
N VAL A 132 6.35 6.04 -2.74
CA VAL A 132 6.12 4.66 -2.28
C VAL A 132 7.44 3.90 -2.22
N ALA A 133 7.59 3.08 -1.19
CA ALA A 133 8.67 2.14 -1.05
C ALA A 133 8.29 0.83 -1.76
N LEU A 134 9.27 0.22 -2.42
CA LEU A 134 9.15 -1.10 -3.02
C LEU A 134 9.51 -2.15 -1.98
N VAL A 135 8.53 -2.97 -1.60
CA VAL A 135 8.70 -4.04 -0.62
C VAL A 135 8.17 -5.36 -1.17
N SER A 136 9.02 -6.38 -1.16
CA SER A 136 8.63 -7.76 -1.41
C SER A 136 8.24 -8.44 -0.10
N LEU A 137 7.00 -8.89 0.00
CA LEU A 137 6.49 -9.62 1.17
C LEU A 137 6.23 -11.09 0.77
N VAL A 138 6.96 -12.02 1.37
CA VAL A 138 7.00 -13.42 0.94
C VAL A 138 6.63 -14.36 2.08
N ARG A 139 5.59 -15.16 1.85
CA ARG A 139 5.19 -16.23 2.78
C ARG A 139 6.09 -17.44 2.58
N THR A 140 6.61 -18.01 3.66
CA THR A 140 7.38 -19.26 3.63
C THR A 140 6.92 -20.25 4.69
N ALA A 141 7.16 -21.54 4.43
CA ALA A 141 7.00 -22.62 5.41
C ALA A 141 8.30 -22.89 6.20
N GLU A 142 9.45 -22.47 5.68
CA GLU A 142 10.77 -22.68 6.26
C GLU A 142 11.53 -21.35 6.33
N LEU A 143 11.29 -20.60 7.40
CA LEU A 143 11.90 -19.28 7.59
C LEU A 143 13.44 -19.33 7.73
N PRO A 144 14.05 -20.27 8.49
CA PRO A 144 15.51 -20.33 8.63
C PRO A 144 16.26 -20.61 7.32
N GLY A 145 15.75 -21.56 6.51
CA GLY A 145 16.35 -21.90 5.21
C GLY A 145 16.26 -20.75 4.22
N MET A 146 15.13 -20.04 4.18
CA MET A 146 14.97 -18.82 3.38
C MET A 146 15.93 -17.72 3.83
N LEU A 147 16.05 -17.49 5.14
CA LEU A 147 16.95 -16.49 5.67
C LEU A 147 18.41 -16.75 5.26
N ALA A 148 18.91 -17.97 5.50
CA ALA A 148 20.28 -18.33 5.14
C ALA A 148 20.54 -18.18 3.62
N THR A 149 19.58 -18.58 2.80
CA THR A 149 19.65 -18.44 1.34
C THR A 149 19.80 -16.98 0.92
N TRP A 150 19.01 -16.09 1.50
CA TRP A 150 19.00 -14.68 1.11
C TRP A 150 20.16 -13.88 1.71
N GLN A 151 20.66 -14.26 2.88
CA GLN A 151 21.92 -13.72 3.40
C GLN A 151 23.09 -14.02 2.44
N ASN A 152 23.17 -15.26 1.92
CA ASN A 152 24.16 -15.63 0.90
C ASN A 152 23.99 -14.89 -0.43
N LYS A 153 22.78 -14.40 -0.73
CA LYS A 153 22.48 -13.55 -1.89
C LYS A 153 22.78 -12.06 -1.64
N GLY A 154 23.42 -11.71 -0.52
CA GLY A 154 23.81 -10.34 -0.20
C GLY A 154 22.70 -9.55 0.49
N PHE A 155 21.99 -10.17 1.43
CA PHE A 155 21.06 -9.46 2.32
C PHE A 155 21.56 -9.52 3.77
N VAL A 156 21.24 -8.47 4.52
CA VAL A 156 21.45 -8.40 5.97
C VAL A 156 20.10 -8.36 6.69
N VAL A 157 20.07 -8.89 7.90
CA VAL A 157 18.88 -8.83 8.76
C VAL A 157 18.83 -7.48 9.45
N LEU A 158 17.70 -6.79 9.31
CA LEU A 158 17.42 -5.55 10.04
C LEU A 158 16.69 -5.81 11.35
N GLY A 159 15.95 -6.91 11.41
CA GLY A 159 15.26 -7.33 12.62
C GLY A 159 14.25 -8.44 12.36
N SER A 160 13.57 -8.81 13.44
CA SER A 160 12.52 -9.83 13.42
C SER A 160 11.34 -9.41 14.29
N SER A 161 10.16 -9.93 13.99
CA SER A 161 8.96 -9.69 14.79
C SER A 161 8.14 -10.97 14.92
N ASP A 162 7.62 -11.23 16.12
CA ASP A 162 6.65 -12.29 16.38
C ASP A 162 5.31 -11.67 16.75
N LEU A 163 4.26 -12.04 16.03
CA LEU A 163 2.92 -11.48 16.13
C LEU A 163 1.89 -12.58 16.37
N LEU A 164 0.90 -12.33 17.22
CA LEU A 164 -0.29 -13.18 17.33
C LEU A 164 -1.45 -12.50 16.60
N ILE A 165 -1.95 -13.11 15.54
CA ILE A 165 -3.04 -12.58 14.72
C ILE A 165 -4.30 -13.42 14.83
N LYS A 166 -5.45 -12.83 14.48
CA LYS A 166 -6.68 -13.59 14.22
C LYS A 166 -6.71 -14.07 12.77
N ASN A 167 -7.21 -15.28 12.53
CA ASN A 167 -7.20 -15.87 11.19
C ASN A 167 -8.17 -15.18 10.22
N ASN A 168 -9.19 -14.49 10.73
CA ASN A 168 -10.14 -13.69 9.96
C ASN A 168 -9.74 -12.20 9.88
N GLU A 169 -8.52 -11.86 10.31
CA GLU A 169 -8.05 -10.49 10.30
C GLU A 169 -7.71 -10.05 8.88
N MET A 170 -8.46 -9.08 8.36
CA MET A 170 -8.17 -8.48 7.07
C MET A 170 -7.08 -7.41 7.21
N GLY A 171 -6.24 -7.27 6.18
CA GLY A 171 -5.23 -6.21 6.12
C GLY A 171 -3.93 -6.49 6.88
N PHE A 172 -3.76 -7.68 7.48
CA PHE A 172 -2.51 -8.01 8.20
C PHE A 172 -1.27 -7.89 7.28
N SER A 173 -1.38 -8.28 6.01
CA SER A 173 -0.29 -8.20 5.05
C SER A 173 0.12 -6.75 4.76
N GLU A 174 -0.82 -5.81 4.83
CA GLU A 174 -0.50 -4.38 4.73
C GLU A 174 0.23 -3.88 5.97
N GLY A 175 -0.16 -4.34 7.16
CA GLY A 175 0.58 -4.07 8.40
C GLY A 175 2.03 -4.57 8.33
N LEU A 176 2.26 -5.79 7.82
CA LEU A 176 3.62 -6.33 7.64
C LEU A 176 4.45 -5.51 6.64
N ARG A 177 3.83 -5.03 5.56
CA ARG A 177 4.51 -4.15 4.59
C ARG A 177 4.88 -2.81 5.22
N GLN A 178 3.98 -2.19 5.97
CA GLN A 178 4.25 -0.94 6.68
C GLN A 178 5.38 -1.11 7.70
N ALA A 179 5.40 -2.22 8.44
CA ALA A 179 6.51 -2.55 9.35
C ALA A 179 7.85 -2.73 8.60
N ALA A 180 7.83 -3.37 7.43
CA ALA A 180 9.01 -3.48 6.58
C ALA A 180 9.52 -2.11 6.11
N VAL A 181 8.63 -1.22 5.65
CA VAL A 181 9.00 0.16 5.27
C VAL A 181 9.59 0.91 6.46
N ALA A 182 8.96 0.83 7.63
CA ALA A 182 9.44 1.51 8.85
C ALA A 182 10.83 1.02 9.28
N ALA A 183 11.14 -0.26 9.07
CA ALA A 183 12.46 -0.81 9.32
C ALA A 183 13.48 -0.53 8.20
N GLY A 184 13.08 0.04 7.07
CA GLY A 184 13.93 0.20 5.89
C GLY A 184 14.22 -1.10 5.14
N ALA A 185 13.35 -2.10 5.26
CA ALA A 185 13.50 -3.40 4.61
C ALA A 185 12.96 -3.39 3.17
N SER A 186 13.71 -3.99 2.25
CA SER A 186 13.24 -4.23 0.87
C SER A 186 12.55 -5.58 0.72
N LEU A 187 12.86 -6.52 1.61
CA LEU A 187 12.37 -7.90 1.58
C LEU A 187 11.94 -8.32 2.98
N ALA A 188 10.76 -8.91 3.08
CA ALA A 188 10.19 -9.38 4.32
C ALA A 188 9.71 -10.82 4.15
N PHE A 189 10.34 -11.75 4.87
CA PHE A 189 9.87 -13.14 4.93
C PHE A 189 8.98 -13.32 6.15
N PHE A 190 7.85 -14.00 5.95
CA PHE A 190 6.98 -14.34 7.05
C PHE A 190 6.48 -15.78 7.00
N GLN A 191 6.35 -16.38 8.17
CA GLN A 191 5.79 -17.70 8.37
C GLN A 191 4.56 -17.61 9.26
N ILE A 192 3.47 -18.24 8.84
CA ILE A 192 2.22 -18.31 9.62
C ILE A 192 2.08 -19.71 10.21
N THR A 193 2.00 -19.80 11.52
CA THR A 193 1.78 -21.04 12.27
C THR A 193 0.47 -20.97 13.06
N PRO A 194 -0.54 -21.81 12.74
CA PRO A 194 -1.76 -21.86 13.54
C PRO A 194 -1.47 -22.16 15.02
N ALA A 195 -2.12 -21.42 15.92
CA ALA A 195 -1.79 -21.49 17.34
C ALA A 195 -3.06 -21.44 18.22
N LYS A 196 -3.04 -22.20 19.32
CA LYS A 196 -3.98 -21.99 20.43
C LYS A 196 -3.42 -20.87 21.30
N VAL A 197 -4.25 -19.88 21.65
CA VAL A 197 -3.81 -18.72 22.44
C VAL A 197 -3.11 -19.12 23.75
N ARG A 198 -3.60 -20.18 24.42
CA ARG A 198 -2.99 -20.72 25.66
C ARG A 198 -1.57 -21.27 25.49
N ALA A 199 -1.18 -21.67 24.28
CA ALA A 199 0.13 -22.21 23.96
C ALA A 199 1.12 -21.09 23.58
N VAL A 200 0.64 -19.87 23.38
CA VAL A 200 1.48 -18.71 23.05
C VAL A 200 2.05 -18.14 24.34
N GLN A 201 3.32 -18.40 24.56
CA GLN A 201 4.10 -17.87 25.68
C GLN A 201 5.28 -17.08 25.12
N ARG A 202 5.80 -16.12 25.90
CA ARG A 202 7.00 -15.37 25.53
C ARG A 202 8.22 -15.90 26.28
N LYS A 203 9.35 -15.96 25.58
CA LYS A 203 10.67 -16.19 26.15
C LYS A 203 11.19 -14.89 26.79
N ALA A 204 12.27 -15.00 27.56
CA ALA A 204 12.89 -13.86 28.25
C ALA A 204 13.41 -12.77 27.30
N ASP A 205 13.77 -13.16 26.07
CA ASP A 205 14.16 -12.27 24.97
C ASP A 205 12.95 -11.63 24.26
N GLY A 206 11.74 -11.85 24.75
CA GLY A 206 10.50 -11.32 24.18
C GLY A 206 9.96 -12.10 22.98
N ARG A 207 10.68 -13.10 22.43
CA ARG A 207 10.19 -13.93 21.31
C ARG A 207 9.05 -14.84 21.74
N ILE A 208 8.20 -15.24 20.80
CA ILE A 208 7.20 -16.29 21.07
C ILE A 208 7.92 -17.64 21.14
N ASP A 209 7.58 -18.43 22.16
CA ASP A 209 8.06 -19.79 22.28
C ASP A 209 7.39 -20.71 21.26
N MET A 210 8.00 -20.81 20.09
CA MET A 210 7.49 -21.63 19.00
C MET A 210 7.52 -23.13 19.29
N ASP A 211 8.35 -23.59 20.23
CA ASP A 211 8.38 -25.01 20.61
C ASP A 211 7.11 -25.36 21.39
N ALA A 212 6.69 -24.48 22.31
CA ALA A 212 5.40 -24.59 23.01
C ALA A 212 4.21 -24.51 22.04
N VAL A 213 4.24 -23.59 21.06
CA VAL A 213 3.17 -23.45 20.04
C VAL A 213 3.05 -24.73 19.20
N ARG A 214 4.17 -25.32 18.77
CA ARG A 214 4.19 -26.54 17.96
C ARG A 214 3.84 -27.80 18.76
N ALA A 215 4.05 -27.79 20.08
CA ALA A 215 3.71 -28.91 20.96
C ALA A 215 2.20 -29.03 21.25
N ASP A 216 1.43 -27.92 21.25
CA ASP A 216 -0.04 -27.93 21.40
C ASP A 216 -0.76 -27.27 20.20
N PRO A 217 -0.65 -27.84 18.97
CA PRO A 217 -1.25 -27.24 17.79
C PRO A 217 -2.78 -27.36 17.80
N PRO A 218 -3.50 -26.44 17.13
CA PRO A 218 -4.93 -26.62 16.90
C PRO A 218 -5.19 -27.84 16.00
N VAL A 219 -6.26 -28.59 16.31
CA VAL A 219 -6.68 -29.77 15.52
C VAL A 219 -7.02 -29.38 14.08
N LYS A 220 -7.57 -28.16 13.88
CA LYS A 220 -7.82 -27.56 12.58
C LYS A 220 -7.69 -26.05 12.66
N MET A 221 -7.27 -25.44 11.55
CA MET A 221 -7.34 -23.99 11.41
C MET A 221 -8.80 -23.56 11.26
N SER A 222 -9.28 -22.67 12.13
CA SER A 222 -10.61 -22.09 12.05
C SER A 222 -10.51 -20.59 11.71
N PRO A 223 -11.51 -20.01 11.00
CA PRO A 223 -11.53 -18.57 10.72
C PRO A 223 -11.50 -17.70 11.99
N GLY A 224 -12.19 -18.12 13.06
CA GLY A 224 -12.14 -17.43 14.36
C GLY A 224 -10.90 -17.75 15.22
N GLY A 225 -10.02 -18.63 14.73
CA GLY A 225 -8.81 -19.05 15.41
C GLY A 225 -7.71 -18.00 15.40
N SER A 226 -6.54 -18.38 15.90
CA SER A 226 -5.36 -17.51 15.93
C SER A 226 -4.17 -18.19 15.27
N SER A 227 -3.23 -17.38 14.81
CA SER A 227 -1.95 -17.84 14.27
C SER A 227 -0.83 -16.95 14.78
N VAL A 228 0.34 -17.55 15.00
CA VAL A 228 1.58 -16.81 15.19
C VAL A 228 2.19 -16.52 13.83
N VAL A 229 2.55 -15.26 13.58
CA VAL A 229 3.33 -14.83 12.44
C VAL A 229 4.73 -14.52 12.91
N GLN A 230 5.71 -15.20 12.35
CA GLN A 230 7.12 -14.86 12.52
C GLN A 230 7.57 -14.11 11.28
N LEU A 231 8.10 -12.91 11.46
CA LEU A 231 8.54 -11.99 10.41
C LEU A 231 10.05 -11.76 10.53
N VAL A 232 10.76 -11.77 9.41
CA VAL A 232 12.16 -11.35 9.32
C VAL A 232 12.28 -10.30 8.23
N LEU A 233 12.94 -9.20 8.56
CA LEU A 233 13.09 -8.03 7.72
C LEU A 233 14.52 -7.93 7.23
N LEU A 234 14.70 -7.79 5.90
CA LEU A 234 16.01 -7.80 5.27
C LEU A 234 16.22 -6.57 4.37
N ALA A 235 17.46 -6.09 4.35
CA ALA A 235 17.94 -5.12 3.38
C ALA A 235 19.05 -5.71 2.49
N PRO A 236 19.10 -5.33 1.21
CA PRO A 236 20.18 -5.73 0.31
C PRO A 236 21.45 -4.91 0.60
N VAL A 237 22.62 -5.53 0.51
CA VAL A 237 23.92 -4.84 0.62
C VAL A 237 24.39 -4.23 -0.70
N SER A 238 23.69 -4.50 -1.81
CA SER A 238 24.03 -4.03 -3.15
C SER A 238 22.80 -3.90 -4.05
N LEU A 239 22.91 -3.13 -5.13
CA LEU A 239 21.85 -2.98 -6.13
C LEU A 239 21.49 -4.32 -6.78
N HIS A 240 22.51 -5.14 -7.08
CA HIS A 240 22.32 -6.46 -7.67
C HIS A 240 21.46 -7.38 -6.79
N ALA A 241 21.72 -7.40 -5.48
CA ALA A 241 20.91 -8.18 -4.54
C ALA A 241 19.45 -7.71 -4.51
N ARG A 242 19.23 -6.39 -4.60
CA ARG A 242 17.87 -5.82 -4.69
C ARG A 242 17.15 -6.24 -5.97
N GLU A 243 17.78 -6.06 -7.12
CA GLU A 243 17.22 -6.44 -8.43
C GLU A 243 16.89 -7.94 -8.49
N LEU A 244 17.72 -8.78 -7.88
CA LEU A 244 17.46 -10.22 -7.77
C LEU A 244 16.18 -10.53 -6.98
N ALA A 245 15.94 -9.85 -5.85
CA ALA A 245 14.71 -10.01 -5.08
C ALA A 245 13.47 -9.52 -5.84
N GLU A 246 13.58 -8.36 -6.50
CA GLU A 246 12.49 -7.79 -7.30
C GLU A 246 12.11 -8.71 -8.47
N ALA A 247 13.10 -9.32 -9.14
CA ALA A 247 12.86 -10.27 -10.22
C ALA A 247 12.25 -11.59 -9.74
N GLU A 248 12.64 -12.09 -8.56
CA GLU A 248 12.18 -13.40 -8.05
C GLU A 248 10.78 -13.35 -7.43
N PHE A 249 10.46 -12.27 -6.71
CA PHE A 249 9.20 -12.19 -5.95
C PHE A 249 8.24 -11.11 -6.43
N GLY A 250 8.71 -10.13 -7.21
CA GLY A 250 7.99 -8.89 -7.44
C GLY A 250 7.89 -8.02 -6.18
N SER A 251 7.56 -6.74 -6.38
CA SER A 251 7.44 -5.76 -5.30
C SER A 251 6.05 -5.16 -5.23
N SER A 252 5.59 -4.90 -4.02
CA SER A 252 4.42 -4.08 -3.76
C SER A 252 4.83 -2.63 -3.54
N HIS A 253 3.99 -1.70 -3.98
CA HIS A 253 4.15 -0.26 -3.72
C HIS A 253 3.50 0.08 -2.39
N VAL A 254 4.29 0.52 -1.41
CA VAL A 254 3.83 0.81 -0.05
C VAL A 254 4.05 2.29 0.23
N PRO A 255 3.00 3.08 0.55
CA PRO A 255 3.16 4.50 0.87
C PRO A 255 4.20 4.73 1.98
N ILE A 256 5.15 5.63 1.72
CA ILE A 256 6.09 6.11 2.72
C ILE A 256 5.41 7.30 3.36
N GLY A 257 5.07 7.19 4.65
CA GLY A 257 4.17 8.10 5.36
C GLY A 257 4.14 9.54 4.83
N LEU A 258 3.02 9.92 4.21
CA LEU A 258 2.59 11.32 4.19
C LEU A 258 1.81 11.54 5.49
N GLU A 259 2.07 12.66 6.15
CA GLU A 259 1.50 13.09 7.43
C GLU A 259 0.02 12.71 7.65
N GLU A 260 -0.27 12.26 8.87
CA GLU A 260 -1.57 12.21 9.55
C GLU A 260 -2.81 12.00 8.66
N SER A 261 -3.13 10.72 8.39
CA SER A 261 -4.54 10.38 8.23
C SER A 261 -5.25 10.70 9.55
N SER A 262 -6.09 11.74 9.53
CA SER A 262 -6.92 12.17 10.65
C SER A 262 -7.58 10.98 11.35
N PRO A 263 -7.76 11.03 12.68
CA PRO A 263 -8.47 9.97 13.38
C PRO A 263 -9.88 9.85 12.79
N VAL A 264 -10.25 8.63 12.42
CA VAL A 264 -11.63 8.27 12.12
C VAL A 264 -12.48 8.77 13.28
N THR A 265 -13.26 9.83 13.06
CA THR A 265 -14.26 10.30 14.00
C THR A 265 -15.28 9.18 14.15
N VAL A 266 -15.14 8.38 15.21
CA VAL A 266 -16.18 7.44 15.60
C VAL A 266 -17.39 8.28 16.01
N PRO A 267 -18.60 8.07 15.45
CA PRO A 267 -19.78 8.75 15.94
C PRO A 267 -20.00 8.38 17.41
N PRO A 268 -20.42 9.33 18.27
CA PRO A 268 -20.57 9.07 19.69
C PRO A 268 -21.54 7.92 19.90
N ALA A 269 -21.09 6.91 20.65
CA ALA A 269 -21.93 5.78 21.06
C ALA A 269 -23.14 6.33 21.82
N THR A 270 -24.33 6.11 21.28
CA THR A 270 -25.58 6.33 21.99
C THR A 270 -25.63 5.33 23.16
N LEU A 271 -25.41 5.85 24.36
CA LEU A 271 -25.73 5.19 25.62
C LEU A 271 -27.22 4.85 25.60
N LYS A 272 -27.56 3.59 25.37
CA LYS A 272 -28.86 3.06 25.78
C LYS A 272 -28.85 3.00 27.30
N THR A 273 -29.47 3.99 27.94
CA THR A 273 -29.92 3.87 29.32
C THR A 273 -31.05 2.87 29.34
N SER A 274 -30.83 1.73 29.99
CA SER A 274 -31.88 0.80 30.39
C SER A 274 -32.85 1.52 31.31
N SER A 275 -34.14 1.47 30.99
CA SER A 275 -35.25 1.66 31.92
C SER A 275 -36.01 0.35 31.99
#